data_AF-A0AA45MHT6-F1
#
_entry.id   AF-A0AA45MHT6-F1
#
_cell.length_a   1.000
_cell.length_b   1.000
_cell.length_c   1.000
_cell.angle_alpha   90.00
_cell.angle_beta   90.00
_cell.angle_gamma   90.00
#
_symmetry.space_group_name_H-M   'P 1'
#
loop_
_entity.id
_entity.type
_entity.pdbx_description
1 polymer ?
#
loop_
_entity_poly.entity_id
_entity_poly.type
_entity_poly.pdbx_seq_one_letter_code
_entity_poly.pdbx_strand_id
1 'polypeptide(L)'
;MKIANWKIGARLGASHALLLLLLAGVALCGVQGLVRANGALHHIADVNTQKVLLLERMATQTHIVARVIRTIALLDDSKVAAVEHKKIDAARGTYEEANAALERMPLDEAGRRMLADIKQQQTATRPLNEQFLSMSHANRQEAVFFFAATSGTYQ
;
A
#
# COMPACT_ATOMS: atom_id res chain seq x y z
N MET A 1 -20.27 -13.46 61.11
CA MET A 1 -20.08 -12.43 62.17
C MET A 1 -20.95 -11.23 61.84
N LYS A 2 -21.75 -10.71 62.77
CA LYS A 2 -22.60 -9.53 62.52
C LYS A 2 -21.71 -8.27 62.38
N ILE A 3 -21.77 -7.61 61.23
CA ILE A 3 -21.12 -6.32 60.93
C ILE A 3 -21.43 -5.20 61.94
N ALA A 4 -22.50 -5.36 62.73
CA ALA A 4 -22.88 -4.46 63.81
C ALA A 4 -21.88 -4.39 64.98
N ASN A 5 -21.01 -5.40 65.15
CA ASN A 5 -20.07 -5.49 66.28
C ASN A 5 -18.66 -4.97 65.94
N TRP A 6 -18.48 -4.32 64.80
CA TRP A 6 -17.17 -3.79 64.38
C TRP A 6 -16.88 -2.43 65.01
N LYS A 7 -15.62 -2.20 65.42
CA LYS A 7 -15.14 -0.87 65.84
C LYS A 7 -15.38 0.14 64.70
N ILE A 8 -15.72 1.38 65.05
CA ILE A 8 -16.03 2.45 64.09
C ILE A 8 -14.92 2.64 63.03
N GLY A 9 -13.65 2.58 63.44
CA GLY A 9 -12.51 2.66 62.52
C GLY A 9 -12.44 1.51 61.51
N ALA A 10 -12.82 0.28 61.89
CA ALA A 10 -12.85 -0.87 60.98
C ALA A 10 -13.97 -0.76 59.94
N ARG A 11 -15.14 -0.21 60.32
CA ARG A 11 -16.25 0.04 59.39
C ARG A 11 -15.90 1.11 58.35
N LEU A 12 -15.26 2.20 58.78
CA LEU A 12 -14.81 3.28 57.91
C LEU A 12 -13.70 2.84 56.96
N GLY A 13 -12.72 2.08 57.47
CA GLY A 13 -11.64 1.49 56.66
C GLY A 13 -12.16 0.50 55.63
N ALA A 14 -13.15 -0.33 55.97
CA ALA A 14 -13.74 -1.29 55.04
C ALA A 14 -14.48 -0.61 53.87
N SER A 15 -15.27 0.44 54.14
CA SER A 15 -15.92 1.20 53.06
C SER A 15 -14.90 1.90 52.16
N HIS A 16 -13.83 2.44 52.74
CA HIS A 16 -12.81 3.14 51.98
C HIS A 16 -11.97 2.16 51.14
N ALA A 17 -11.60 1.00 51.69
CA ALA A 17 -10.92 -0.07 50.95
C ALA A 17 -11.79 -0.60 49.80
N LEU A 18 -13.10 -0.75 50.01
CA LEU A 18 -14.03 -1.16 48.96
C LEU A 18 -14.10 -0.12 47.83
N LEU A 19 -14.16 1.18 48.16
CA LEU A 19 -14.13 2.25 47.16
C LEU A 19 -12.82 2.26 46.38
N LEU A 20 -11.67 2.10 47.04
CA LEU A 20 -10.37 2.01 46.38
C LEU A 20 -10.28 0.78 45.47
N LEU A 21 -10.83 -0.36 45.89
CA LEU A 21 -10.89 -1.56 45.07
C LEU A 21 -11.71 -1.34 43.79
N LEU A 22 -12.88 -0.70 43.91
CA LEU A 22 -13.72 -0.36 42.76
C LEU A 22 -13.03 0.61 41.81
N LEU A 23 -12.37 1.64 42.34
CA LEU A 23 -11.58 2.59 41.54
C LEU A 23 -10.42 1.89 40.81
N ALA A 24 -9.72 0.97 41.48
CA ALA A 24 -8.67 0.17 40.87
C ALA A 24 -9.23 -0.71 39.73
N GLY A 25 -10.41 -1.31 39.91
CA GLY A 25 -11.10 -2.07 38.87
C GLY A 25 -11.43 -1.23 37.63
N VAL A 26 -12.00 -0.04 37.84
CA VAL A 26 -12.28 0.91 36.74
C VAL A 26 -11.01 1.35 36.04
N ALA A 27 -9.95 1.66 36.80
CA ALA A 27 -8.66 2.04 36.25
C ALA A 27 -8.06 0.92 35.40
N LEU A 28 -8.12 -0.34 35.86
CA LEU A 28 -7.67 -1.50 35.07
C LEU A 28 -8.44 -1.66 33.78
N CYS A 29 -9.77 -1.54 33.79
CA CYS A 29 -10.58 -1.58 32.58
C CYS A 29 -10.22 -0.43 31.63
N GLY A 30 -10.01 0.78 32.16
CA GLY A 30 -9.57 1.94 31.39
C GLY A 30 -8.23 1.73 30.70
N VAL A 31 -7.23 1.24 31.45
CA VAL A 31 -5.89 0.92 30.90
C VAL A 31 -5.99 -0.18 29.84
N GLN A 32 -6.75 -1.24 30.07
CA GLN A 32 -6.93 -2.30 29.07
C GLN A 32 -7.59 -1.79 27.79
N GLY A 33 -8.59 -0.91 27.91
CA GLY A 33 -9.21 -0.25 26.76
C GLY A 33 -8.20 0.60 25.99
N LEU A 34 -7.39 1.39 26.70
CA LEU A 34 -6.38 2.25 26.10
C LEU A 34 -5.28 1.45 25.40
N VAL A 35 -4.83 0.33 25.98
CA VAL A 35 -3.84 -0.58 25.36
C VAL A 35 -4.38 -1.19 24.07
N ARG A 36 -5.64 -1.63 24.04
CA ARG A 36 -6.28 -2.17 22.83
C ARG A 36 -6.40 -1.10 21.73
N ALA A 37 -6.84 0.10 22.10
CA ALA A 37 -6.95 1.22 21.18
C ALA A 37 -5.58 1.64 20.61
N ASN A 38 -4.55 1.69 21.46
CA ASN A 38 -3.18 2.00 21.05
C ASN A 38 -2.62 0.94 20.09
N GLY A 39 -2.87 -0.35 20.33
CA GLY A 39 -2.45 -1.43 19.43
C GLY A 39 -3.13 -1.33 18.05
N ALA A 40 -4.42 -1.00 18.02
CA ALA A 40 -5.15 -0.79 16.76
C ALA A 40 -4.64 0.44 15.99
N LEU A 41 -4.38 1.55 16.71
CA LEU A 41 -3.80 2.77 16.12
C LEU A 41 -2.41 2.53 15.55
N HIS A 42 -1.54 1.80 16.26
CA HIS A 42 -0.19 1.49 15.78
C HIS A 42 -0.23 0.60 14.52
N HIS A 43 -1.12 -0.39 14.47
CA HIS A 43 -1.30 -1.21 13.27
C HIS A 43 -1.81 -0.41 12.07
N ILE A 44 -2.80 0.48 12.28
CA ILE A 44 -3.32 1.36 11.23
C ILE A 44 -2.27 2.37 10.78
N ALA A 45 -1.60 3.04 11.73
CA ALA A 45 -0.68 4.12 11.44
C ALA A 45 0.59 3.62 10.75
N ASP A 46 1.18 2.51 11.18
CA ASP A 46 2.49 2.12 10.64
C ASP A 46 2.35 1.14 9.48
N VAL A 47 1.55 0.08 9.62
CA VAL A 47 1.44 -0.94 8.56
C VAL A 47 0.68 -0.42 7.36
N ASN A 48 -0.47 0.24 7.56
CA ASN A 48 -1.25 0.70 6.41
C ASN A 48 -0.59 1.90 5.71
N THR A 49 0.07 2.80 6.44
CA THR A 49 0.84 3.88 5.81
C THR A 49 1.95 3.31 4.95
N GLN A 50 2.70 2.31 5.42
CA GLN A 50 3.73 1.66 4.61
C GLN A 50 3.14 1.00 3.35
N LYS A 51 1.98 0.32 3.45
CA LYS A 51 1.28 -0.21 2.26
C LYS A 51 0.93 0.89 1.26
N VAL A 52 0.37 2.01 1.74
CA VAL A 52 -0.01 3.16 0.90
C VAL A 52 1.22 3.75 0.20
N LEU A 53 2.34 3.90 0.90
CA LEU A 53 3.58 4.41 0.30
C LEU A 53 4.13 3.47 -0.78
N LEU A 54 4.08 2.15 -0.57
CA LEU A 54 4.50 1.18 -1.59
C LEU A 54 3.57 1.19 -2.81
N LEU A 55 2.26 1.27 -2.59
CA LEU A 55 1.26 1.38 -3.66
C LEU A 55 1.40 2.69 -4.44
N GLU A 56 1.65 3.81 -3.76
CA GLU A 56 1.95 5.09 -4.40
C GLU A 56 3.19 4.98 -5.26
N ARG A 57 4.27 4.38 -4.73
CA ARG A 57 5.51 4.17 -5.49
C ARG A 57 5.26 3.33 -6.74
N MET A 58 4.50 2.24 -6.63
CA MET A 58 4.08 1.41 -7.75
C MET A 58 3.27 2.20 -8.81
N ALA A 59 2.29 2.99 -8.37
CA ALA A 59 1.48 3.83 -9.26
C ALA A 59 2.33 4.89 -9.98
N THR A 60 3.20 5.57 -9.25
CA THR A 60 4.12 6.57 -9.78
C THR A 60 5.06 5.97 -10.83
N GLN A 61 5.63 4.79 -10.59
CA GLN A 61 6.47 4.11 -11.60
C GLN A 61 5.67 3.72 -12.85
N THR A 62 4.42 3.27 -12.68
CA THR A 62 3.53 2.96 -13.81
C THR A 62 3.25 4.20 -14.65
N HIS A 63 3.01 5.36 -14.01
CA HIS A 63 2.82 6.64 -14.71
C HIS A 63 4.10 7.11 -15.42
N ILE A 64 5.28 6.87 -14.83
CA ILE A 64 6.56 7.17 -15.48
C ILE A 64 6.68 6.34 -16.76
N VAL A 65 6.45 5.03 -16.69
CA VAL A 65 6.50 4.15 -17.88
C VAL A 65 5.54 4.65 -18.96
N ALA A 66 4.28 4.93 -18.62
CA ALA A 66 3.29 5.43 -19.58
C ALA A 66 3.71 6.76 -20.23
N ARG A 67 4.26 7.69 -19.44
CA ARG A 67 4.77 8.98 -19.94
C ARG A 67 5.95 8.78 -20.89
N VAL A 68 6.92 7.94 -20.52
CA VAL A 68 8.12 7.72 -21.32
C VAL A 68 7.78 6.99 -22.63
N ILE A 69 6.87 6.03 -22.62
CA ILE A 69 6.34 5.39 -23.84
C ILE A 69 5.77 6.43 -24.80
N ARG A 70 4.94 7.36 -24.28
CA ARG A 70 4.41 8.47 -25.10
C ARG A 70 5.53 9.37 -25.63
N THR A 71 6.55 9.68 -24.84
CA THR A 71 7.71 10.45 -25.30
C THR A 71 8.42 9.74 -26.44
N ILE A 72 8.69 8.42 -26.32
CA ILE A 72 9.31 7.62 -27.38
C ILE A 72 8.46 7.64 -28.66
N ALA A 73 7.13 7.56 -28.53
CA ALA A 73 6.20 7.66 -29.66
C ALA A 73 6.26 9.02 -30.39
N LEU A 74 6.83 10.07 -29.80
CA LEU A 74 6.96 11.41 -30.39
C LEU A 74 8.38 11.74 -30.86
N LEU A 75 9.38 10.94 -30.50
CA LEU A 75 10.77 11.15 -30.90
C LEU A 75 11.04 10.61 -32.30
N ASP A 76 11.81 11.38 -33.08
CA ASP A 76 12.31 10.97 -34.40
C ASP A 76 13.74 10.41 -34.34
N ASP A 77 14.53 10.78 -33.32
CA ASP A 77 15.91 10.32 -33.15
C ASP A 77 15.95 9.01 -32.32
N SER A 78 16.34 7.93 -33.00
CA SER A 78 16.51 6.59 -32.41
C SER A 78 17.51 6.54 -31.24
N LYS A 79 18.54 7.39 -31.23
CA LYS A 79 19.52 7.45 -30.13
C LYS A 79 18.91 8.09 -28.89
N VAL A 80 18.11 9.13 -29.07
CA VAL A 80 17.38 9.77 -27.96
C VAL A 80 16.30 8.83 -27.43
N ALA A 81 15.60 8.11 -28.30
CA ALA A 81 14.62 7.09 -27.90
C ALA A 81 15.26 5.96 -27.07
N ALA A 82 16.47 5.50 -27.43
CA ALA A 82 17.19 4.49 -26.64
C ALA A 82 17.59 4.98 -25.24
N VAL A 83 17.87 6.27 -25.07
CA VAL A 83 18.13 6.87 -23.75
C VAL A 83 16.85 6.91 -22.92
N GLU A 84 15.72 7.29 -23.53
CA GLU A 84 14.41 7.26 -22.87
C GLU A 84 14.00 5.84 -22.47
N HIS A 85 14.30 4.83 -23.28
CA HIS A 85 14.03 3.42 -22.96
C HIS A 85 14.63 3.00 -21.62
N LYS A 86 15.87 3.43 -21.31
CA LYS A 86 16.51 3.10 -20.02
C LYS A 86 15.71 3.59 -18.81
N LYS A 87 14.92 4.66 -18.95
CA LYS A 87 14.05 5.15 -17.88
C LYS A 87 12.88 4.20 -17.62
N ILE A 88 12.39 3.51 -18.65
CA ILE A 88 11.36 2.47 -18.51
C ILE A 88 11.92 1.31 -17.67
N ASP A 89 13.13 0.85 -17.98
CA ASP A 89 13.77 -0.26 -17.28
C ASP A 89 14.02 0.09 -15.80
N ALA A 90 14.50 1.31 -15.53
CA ALA A 90 14.69 1.80 -14.15
C ALA A 90 13.37 1.91 -13.37
N ALA A 91 12.31 2.45 -14.01
CA ALA A 91 10.99 2.57 -13.39
C ALA A 91 10.39 1.18 -13.10
N ARG A 92 10.56 0.22 -14.00
CA ARG A 92 10.14 -1.18 -13.79
C ARG A 92 10.90 -1.83 -12.65
N GLY A 93 12.23 -1.67 -12.57
CA GLY A 93 13.01 -2.17 -11.44
C GLY A 93 12.49 -1.64 -10.11
N THR A 94 12.26 -0.32 -10.04
CA THR A 94 11.68 0.31 -8.84
C THR A 94 10.27 -0.17 -8.51
N TYR A 95 9.45 -0.44 -9.53
CA TYR A 95 8.13 -1.04 -9.36
C TYR A 95 8.23 -2.45 -8.75
N GLU A 96 9.10 -3.31 -9.30
CA GLU A 96 9.25 -4.70 -8.82
C GLU A 96 9.75 -4.74 -7.38
N GLU A 97 10.67 -3.86 -7.01
CA GLU A 97 11.14 -3.72 -5.63
C GLU A 97 9.99 -3.36 -4.68
N ALA A 98 9.18 -2.36 -5.05
CA ALA A 98 8.03 -1.92 -4.25
C ALA A 98 6.94 -3.00 -4.16
N ASN A 99 6.64 -3.67 -5.28
CA ASN A 99 5.67 -4.76 -5.32
C ASN A 99 6.13 -5.95 -4.46
N ALA A 100 7.40 -6.37 -4.58
CA ALA A 100 7.95 -7.45 -3.76
C ALA A 100 7.98 -7.08 -2.27
N ALA A 101 8.21 -5.82 -1.92
CA ALA A 101 8.09 -5.35 -0.54
C ALA A 101 6.65 -5.45 -0.04
N LEU A 102 5.67 -5.05 -0.87
CA LEU A 102 4.25 -5.08 -0.55
C LEU A 102 3.72 -6.51 -0.39
N GLU A 103 4.17 -7.45 -1.22
CA GLU A 103 3.84 -8.88 -1.13
C GLU A 103 4.28 -9.52 0.20
N ARG A 104 5.33 -8.99 0.83
CA ARG A 104 5.81 -9.46 2.14
C ARG A 104 5.05 -8.84 3.32
N MET A 105 4.20 -7.84 3.08
CA MET A 105 3.40 -7.21 4.13
C MET A 105 2.21 -8.08 4.52
N PRO A 106 1.68 -7.93 5.75
CA PRO A 106 0.46 -8.62 6.14
C PRO A 106 -0.73 -8.07 5.35
N LEU A 107 -1.26 -8.87 4.43
CA LEU A 107 -2.42 -8.55 3.61
C LEU A 107 -3.62 -9.39 4.06
N ASP A 108 -4.81 -8.80 4.02
CA ASP A 108 -6.06 -9.52 4.12
C ASP A 108 -6.41 -10.17 2.77
N GLU A 109 -7.54 -10.88 2.71
CA GLU A 109 -7.95 -11.57 1.48
C GLU A 109 -8.28 -10.58 0.36
N ALA A 110 -8.91 -9.45 0.68
CA ALA A 110 -9.20 -8.39 -0.28
C ALA A 110 -7.90 -7.80 -0.87
N GLY A 111 -6.91 -7.47 -0.04
CA GLY A 111 -5.62 -6.95 -0.48
C GLY A 111 -4.86 -7.95 -1.37
N ARG A 112 -4.90 -9.26 -1.05
CA ARG A 112 -4.31 -10.29 -1.93
C ARG A 112 -5.00 -10.36 -3.29
N ARG A 113 -6.34 -10.27 -3.33
CA ARG A 113 -7.10 -10.25 -4.59
C ARG A 113 -6.73 -9.03 -5.44
N MET A 114 -6.67 -7.84 -4.83
CA MET A 114 -6.24 -6.63 -5.52
C MET A 114 -4.83 -6.73 -6.11
N LEU A 115 -3.86 -7.30 -5.38
CA LEU A 115 -2.53 -7.55 -5.94
C LEU A 115 -2.54 -8.54 -7.10
N ALA A 116 -3.36 -9.58 -7.02
CA ALA A 116 -3.53 -10.54 -8.12
C ALA A 116 -4.12 -9.86 -9.36
N ASP A 117 -5.12 -9.00 -9.20
CA ASP A 117 -5.73 -8.23 -10.29
C ASP A 117 -4.70 -7.29 -10.93
N ILE A 118 -3.92 -6.56 -10.12
CA ILE A 118 -2.82 -5.70 -10.62
C ILE A 118 -1.84 -6.54 -11.44
N LYS A 119 -1.42 -7.71 -10.92
CA LYS A 119 -0.50 -8.62 -11.62
C LYS A 119 -1.08 -9.14 -12.94
N GLN A 120 -2.37 -9.43 -12.98
CA GLN A 120 -3.06 -9.83 -14.21
C GLN A 120 -3.02 -8.70 -15.24
N GLN A 121 -3.36 -7.48 -14.84
CA GLN A 121 -3.32 -6.30 -15.73
C GLN A 121 -1.90 -6.04 -16.26
N GLN A 122 -0.89 -6.18 -15.40
CA GLN A 122 0.50 -6.07 -15.81
C GLN A 122 0.91 -7.14 -16.81
N THR A 123 0.50 -8.39 -16.60
CA THR A 123 0.80 -9.50 -17.49
C THR A 123 0.17 -9.29 -18.87
N ALA A 124 -1.02 -8.69 -18.93
CA ALA A 124 -1.68 -8.32 -20.19
C ALA A 124 -1.01 -7.11 -20.88
N THR A 125 -0.58 -6.10 -20.11
CA THR A 125 -0.11 -4.81 -20.67
C THR A 125 1.37 -4.82 -21.06
N ARG A 126 2.23 -5.50 -20.29
CA ARG A 126 3.68 -5.48 -20.53
C ARG A 126 4.07 -5.96 -21.93
N PRO A 127 3.51 -7.07 -22.47
CA PRO A 127 3.83 -7.51 -23.82
C PRO A 127 3.47 -6.48 -24.89
N LEU A 128 2.36 -5.75 -24.73
CA LEU A 128 1.98 -4.68 -25.66
C LEU A 128 2.98 -3.53 -25.64
N ASN A 129 3.45 -3.15 -24.44
CA ASN A 129 4.48 -2.14 -24.31
C ASN A 129 5.81 -2.60 -24.93
N GLU A 130 6.22 -3.85 -24.72
CA GLU A 130 7.43 -4.42 -25.37
C GLU A 130 7.30 -4.47 -26.89
N GLN A 131 6.13 -4.83 -27.40
CA GLN A 131 5.88 -4.84 -28.83
C GLN A 131 6.00 -3.43 -29.42
N PHE A 132 5.39 -2.42 -28.79
CA PHE A 132 5.57 -1.03 -29.18
C PHE A 132 7.04 -0.60 -29.16
N LEU A 133 7.77 -0.89 -28.08
CA LEU A 133 9.17 -0.48 -27.94
C LEU A 133 10.05 -1.15 -28.99
N SER A 134 9.88 -2.45 -29.26
CA SER A 134 10.62 -3.15 -30.31
C SER A 134 10.31 -2.61 -31.70
N MET A 135 9.04 -2.32 -32.02
CA MET A 135 8.64 -1.68 -33.27
C MET A 135 9.22 -0.26 -33.40
N SER A 136 9.28 0.51 -32.32
CA SER A 136 9.78 1.88 -32.34
C SER A 136 11.25 2.00 -32.77
N HIS A 137 12.04 0.93 -32.57
CA HIS A 137 13.43 0.85 -33.03
C HIS A 137 13.56 0.54 -34.53
N ALA A 138 12.58 -0.17 -35.12
CA ALA A 138 12.64 -0.64 -36.50
C ALA A 138 11.82 0.26 -37.45
N ASN A 139 10.57 0.56 -37.09
CA ASN A 139 9.63 1.34 -37.89
C ASN A 139 8.69 2.17 -36.98
N ARG A 140 9.04 3.44 -36.81
CA ARG A 140 8.29 4.40 -35.97
C ARG A 140 6.83 4.57 -36.38
N GLN A 141 6.54 4.65 -37.68
CA GLN A 141 5.17 4.90 -38.15
C GLN A 141 4.24 3.74 -37.80
N GLU A 142 4.72 2.52 -38.00
CA GLU A 142 4.00 1.30 -37.66
C GLU A 142 3.83 1.15 -36.13
N ALA A 143 4.86 1.50 -35.36
CA ALA A 143 4.80 1.51 -33.89
C ALA A 143 3.75 2.50 -33.35
N VAL A 144 3.70 3.71 -33.90
CA VAL A 144 2.71 4.73 -33.48
C VAL A 144 1.30 4.30 -33.86
N PHE A 145 1.10 3.69 -35.04
CA PHE A 145 -0.20 3.15 -35.44
C PHE A 145 -0.65 2.02 -34.50
N PHE A 146 0.25 1.10 -34.16
CA PHE A 146 -0.01 0.04 -33.18
C PHE A 146 -0.37 0.60 -31.80
N PHE A 147 0.37 1.60 -31.32
CA PHE A 147 0.09 2.28 -30.05
C PHE A 147 -1.29 2.93 -30.03
N ALA A 148 -1.63 3.62 -31.11
CA ALA A 148 -2.93 4.26 -31.29
C ALA A 148 -4.09 3.24 -31.28
N ALA A 149 -3.94 2.10 -31.95
CA ALA A 149 -4.94 1.03 -31.97
C ALA A 149 -5.13 0.35 -30.60
N THR A 150 -4.06 0.21 -29.82
CA THR A 150 -4.06 -0.52 -28.54
C THR A 150 -4.38 0.35 -27.32
N SER A 151 -4.23 1.68 -27.42
CA SER A 151 -4.45 2.63 -26.32
C SER A 151 -5.92 3.03 -26.10
N GLY A 152 -6.87 2.35 -26.75
CA GLY A 152 -8.31 2.60 -26.59
C GLY A 152 -8.82 3.87 -27.29
N THR A 153 -7.98 4.57 -28.07
CA THR A 153 -8.40 5.76 -28.83
C THR A 153 -9.19 5.45 -30.11
N TYR A 154 -9.44 4.17 -30.41
CA TYR A 154 -10.22 3.67 -31.56
C TYR A 154 -11.30 2.66 -31.15
N GLN A 155 -11.80 2.73 -29.91
CA GLN A 155 -13.06 2.10 -29.48
C GLN A 155 -14.01 3.19 -29.00
#